data_AF-X1IHH4-F1
#
_entry.id   AF-X1IHH4-F1
#
_cell.length_a   1.000
_cell.length_b   1.000
_cell.length_c   1.000
_cell.angle_alpha   90.00
_cell.angle_beta   90.00
_cell.angle_gamma   90.00
#
_symmetry.space_group_name_H-M   'P 1'
#
loop_
_entity.id
_entity.type
_entity.pdbx_description
1 polymer ?
#
loop_
_entity_poly.entity_id
_entity_poly.type
_entity_poly.pdbx_seq_one_letter_code
_entity_poly.pdbx_strand_id
1 'polypeptide(L)'
;MIWQDFVISLTIILAGYALIPQVIHGFKVKKKLVTFQTSLIYVIAVYTAAIVFFTLSLYLSAIVNLIMGSLWLIIFIQGVVYQRRQ
;
A
#
# COMPACT_ATOMS: atom_id res chain seq x y z
N MET A 1 22.71 3.59 9.35
CA MET A 1 22.01 2.46 10.00
C MET A 1 21.46 1.52 8.92
N ILE A 2 22.31 0.68 8.32
CA ILE A 2 21.90 -0.18 7.18
C ILE A 2 20.91 -1.27 7.62
N TRP A 3 21.08 -1.79 8.83
CA TRP A 3 20.24 -2.87 9.36
C TRP A 3 18.76 -2.44 9.50
N GLN A 4 18.49 -1.19 9.90
CA GLN A 4 17.12 -0.70 10.10
C GLN A 4 16.37 -0.60 8.76
N ASP A 5 17.06 -0.14 7.72
CA ASP A 5 16.49 -0.02 6.37
C ASP A 5 16.11 -1.40 5.82
N PHE A 6 16.95 -2.42 6.08
CA PHE A 6 16.67 -3.80 5.70
C PHE A 6 15.46 -4.39 6.43
N VAL A 7 15.39 -4.24 7.76
CA VAL A 7 14.30 -4.80 8.58
C VAL A 7 12.95 -4.14 8.24
N ILE A 8 12.94 -2.80 8.09
CA ILE A 8 11.74 -2.06 7.68
C ILE A 8 11.30 -2.51 6.29
N SER A 9 12.22 -2.55 5.32
CA SER A 9 11.92 -2.98 3.96
C SER A 9 11.36 -4.40 3.91
N LEU A 10 11.96 -5.34 4.63
CA LEU A 10 11.47 -6.73 4.71
C LEU A 10 10.04 -6.79 5.26
N THR A 11 9.76 -6.01 6.31
CA THR A 11 8.42 -5.93 6.91
C THR A 11 7.39 -5.40 5.91
N ILE A 12 7.74 -4.33 5.17
CA ILE A 12 6.85 -3.75 4.16
C ILE A 12 6.65 -4.72 2.98
N ILE A 13 7.69 -5.45 2.54
CA ILE A 13 7.57 -6.48 1.50
C ILE A 13 6.59 -7.57 1.93
N LEU A 14 6.73 -8.10 3.15
CA LEU A 14 5.84 -9.14 3.68
C LEU A 14 4.40 -8.66 3.75
N ALA A 15 4.18 -7.44 4.27
CA ALA A 15 2.87 -6.82 4.30
C ALA A 15 2.30 -6.60 2.88
N GLY A 16 3.15 -6.18 1.93
CA GLY A 16 2.75 -5.94 0.54
C GLY A 16 2.36 -7.24 -0.15
N TYR A 17 3.12 -8.31 0.08
CA TYR A 17 2.81 -9.66 -0.41
C TYR A 17 1.44 -10.14 0.11
N ALA A 18 1.15 -9.93 1.39
CA ALA A 18 -0.15 -10.27 1.98
C ALA A 18 -1.32 -9.47 1.37
N LEU A 19 -1.06 -8.29 0.82
CA LEU A 19 -2.07 -7.44 0.18
C LEU A 19 -2.42 -7.90 -1.26
N ILE A 20 -1.49 -8.57 -1.96
CA ILE A 20 -1.68 -9.01 -3.35
C ILE A 20 -2.94 -9.90 -3.52
N PRO A 21 -3.18 -10.94 -2.70
CA PRO A 21 -4.40 -11.73 -2.80
C PRO A 21 -5.68 -10.90 -2.65
N GLN A 22 -5.65 -9.87 -1.79
CA GLN A 22 -6.79 -8.98 -1.58
C GLN A 22 -7.08 -8.13 -2.81
N VAL A 23 -6.04 -7.59 -3.45
CA VAL A 23 -6.16 -6.86 -4.73
C VAL A 23 -6.75 -7.77 -5.81
N ILE A 24 -6.21 -8.97 -5.98
CA ILE A 24 -6.67 -9.95 -6.98
C ILE A 24 -8.12 -10.36 -6.70
N HIS A 25 -8.46 -10.66 -5.44
CA HIS A 25 -9.82 -11.05 -5.07
C HIS A 25 -10.81 -9.92 -5.35
N GLY A 26 -10.48 -8.67 -5.00
CA GLY A 26 -11.29 -7.49 -5.29
C GLY A 26 -11.61 -7.33 -6.78
N PHE A 27 -10.62 -7.53 -7.66
CA PHE A 27 -10.82 -7.54 -9.11
C PHE A 27 -11.72 -8.70 -9.58
N LYS A 28 -11.52 -9.91 -9.03
CA LYS A 28 -12.31 -11.10 -9.40
C LYS A 28 -13.79 -10.94 -9.04
N VAL A 29 -14.09 -10.46 -7.83
CA VAL A 29 -15.49 -10.31 -7.39
C VAL A 29 -16.12 -9.00 -7.83
N LYS A 30 -15.32 -8.06 -8.39
CA LYS A 30 -15.76 -6.71 -8.78
C LYS A 30 -16.50 -5.97 -7.65
N LYS A 31 -16.06 -6.20 -6.40
CA LYS A 31 -16.63 -5.61 -5.19
C LYS A 31 -15.54 -4.89 -4.41
N LYS A 32 -15.96 -3.86 -3.70
CA LYS A 32 -15.14 -3.16 -2.72
C LYS A 32 -15.02 -4.03 -1.47
N LEU A 33 -13.82 -4.58 -1.23
CA LEU A 33 -13.54 -5.39 -0.05
C LEU A 33 -13.04 -4.58 1.14
N VAL A 34 -12.56 -3.36 0.89
CA VAL A 34 -12.03 -2.44 1.91
C VAL A 34 -12.81 -1.13 1.85
N THR A 35 -13.11 -0.55 3.02
CA THR A 35 -13.82 0.73 3.05
C THR A 35 -13.00 1.83 2.36
N PHE A 36 -13.68 2.82 1.78
CA PHE A 36 -13.03 3.91 1.03
C PHE A 36 -12.17 4.75 1.96
N GLN A 37 -12.66 4.99 3.18
CA GLN A 37 -11.92 5.71 4.21
C GLN A 37 -10.65 4.96 4.61
N THR A 38 -10.72 3.65 4.81
CA THR A 38 -9.54 2.83 5.14
C THR A 38 -8.48 2.91 4.04
N SER A 39 -8.86 2.68 2.77
CA SER A 39 -7.90 2.71 1.67
C SER A 39 -7.33 4.10 1.42
N LEU A 40 -8.14 5.17 1.54
CA LEU A 40 -7.67 6.54 1.41
C LEU A 40 -6.64 6.90 2.49
N ILE A 41 -6.94 6.61 3.75
CA ILE A 41 -6.04 6.90 4.87
C ILE A 41 -4.73 6.13 4.69
N TYR A 42 -4.78 4.85 4.31
CA TYR A 42 -3.58 4.06 4.06
C TYR A 42 -2.74 4.58 2.90
N VAL A 43 -3.35 5.00 1.79
CA VAL A 43 -2.64 5.64 0.67
C VAL A 43 -1.84 6.85 1.17
N ILE A 44 -2.51 7.77 1.87
CA ILE A 44 -1.87 8.99 2.40
C ILE A 44 -0.74 8.61 3.37
N ALA A 45 -1.03 7.75 4.35
CA ALA A 45 -0.07 7.34 5.38
C ALA A 45 1.19 6.72 4.77
N VAL A 46 1.03 5.83 3.79
CA VAL A 46 2.15 5.13 3.18
C VAL A 46 2.97 6.07 2.28
N TYR A 47 2.35 6.95 1.49
CA TYR A 47 3.11 7.94 0.73
C TYR A 47 3.83 8.96 1.62
N THR A 48 3.20 9.42 2.70
CA THR A 48 3.85 10.28 3.70
C THR A 48 5.04 9.57 4.34
N ALA A 49 4.89 8.30 4.73
CA ALA A 49 5.98 7.51 5.30
C ALA A 49 7.13 7.29 4.30
N ALA A 50 6.84 7.14 3.00
CA ALA A 50 7.87 7.03 1.97
C ALA A 50 8.71 8.32 1.87
N ILE A 51 8.08 9.50 1.98
CA ILE A 51 8.78 10.79 2.04
C ILE A 51 9.65 10.85 3.29
N VAL A 52 9.12 10.47 4.46
CA VAL A 52 9.88 10.43 5.71
C VAL A 52 11.11 9.52 5.58
N PHE A 53 10.96 8.30 5.09
CA PHE A 53 12.08 7.37 4.87
C PHE A 53 13.12 7.93 3.90
N PHE A 54 12.68 8.60 2.83
CA PHE A 54 13.58 9.27 1.91
C PHE A 54 14.39 10.38 2.60
N THR A 55 13.75 11.23 3.40
CA THR A 55 14.43 12.29 4.17
C THR A 55 15.39 11.77 5.23
N LEU A 56 15.16 10.55 5.72
CA LEU A 56 16.04 9.84 6.66
C LEU A 56 17.13 9.01 5.97
N SER A 57 17.27 9.13 4.64
CA SER A 57 18.20 8.34 3.82
C SER A 57 18.01 6.82 3.92
N LEU A 58 16.78 6.37 4.20
CA LEU A 58 16.35 4.97 4.19
C LEU A 58 15.78 4.62 2.81
N TYR A 59 16.65 4.63 1.81
CA TYR A 59 16.26 4.57 0.42
C TYR A 59 15.53 3.28 0.04
N LEU A 60 15.94 2.13 0.59
CA LEU A 60 15.28 0.86 0.29
C LEU A 60 13.85 0.88 0.84
N SER A 61 13.70 1.31 2.09
CA SER A 61 12.39 1.45 2.75
C SER A 61 11.52 2.43 1.99
N ALA A 62 12.06 3.56 1.55
CA ALA A 62 11.32 4.54 0.75
C ALA A 62 10.78 3.90 -0.54
N ILE A 63 11.61 3.19 -1.31
CA ILE A 63 11.22 2.53 -2.56
C ILE A 63 10.15 1.47 -2.32
N VAL A 64 10.36 0.57 -1.36
CA VAL A 64 9.40 -0.50 -1.04
C VAL A 64 8.08 0.10 -0.55
N ASN A 65 8.14 1.17 0.24
CA ASN A 65 6.93 1.85 0.72
C ASN A 65 6.17 2.56 -0.42
N LEU A 66 6.84 3.06 -1.46
CA LEU A 66 6.16 3.54 -2.67
C LEU A 66 5.43 2.41 -3.42
N ILE A 67 6.02 1.21 -3.48
CA ILE A 67 5.36 0.04 -4.07
C ILE A 67 4.12 -0.32 -3.24
N MET A 68 4.23 -0.37 -1.91
CA MET A 68 3.10 -0.57 -1.01
C MET A 68 2.01 0.49 -1.20
N GLY A 69 2.38 1.76 -1.31
CA GLY A 69 1.46 2.87 -1.55
C GLY A 69 0.69 2.69 -2.86
N SER A 70 1.37 2.18 -3.89
CA SER A 70 0.76 1.87 -5.19
C SER A 70 -0.24 0.72 -5.10
N LEU A 71 0.01 -0.32 -4.30
CA LEU A 71 -0.95 -1.40 -4.06
C LEU A 71 -2.21 -0.88 -3.34
N TRP A 72 -2.04 -0.04 -2.32
CA TRP A 72 -3.17 0.60 -1.64
C TRP A 72 -3.93 1.57 -2.55
N LEU A 73 -3.23 2.27 -3.44
CA LEU A 73 -3.86 3.13 -4.45
C LEU A 73 -4.73 2.30 -5.41
N ILE A 74 -4.29 1.11 -5.80
CA ILE A 74 -5.11 0.18 -6.59
C ILE A 74 -6.38 -0.22 -5.83
N ILE A 75 -6.29 -0.57 -4.54
CA ILE A 75 -7.47 -0.89 -3.71
C ILE A 75 -8.40 0.32 -3.58
N PHE A 76 -7.84 1.52 -3.43
CA PHE A 76 -8.62 2.76 -3.40
C PHE A 76 -9.39 2.97 -4.71
N ILE A 77 -8.72 2.81 -5.86
CA ILE A 77 -9.34 2.90 -7.19
C ILE A 77 -10.42 1.82 -7.36
N GLN A 78 -10.17 0.58 -6.95
CA GLN A 78 -11.19 -0.47 -6.93
C GLN A 78 -12.42 -0.04 -6.12
N GLY A 79 -12.20 0.58 -4.95
CA GLY A 79 -13.25 1.13 -4.12
C GLY A 79 -14.10 2.18 -4.84
N VAL A 80 -13.47 3.11 -5.56
CA VAL A 80 -14.16 4.15 -6.34
C VAL A 80 -14.93 3.56 -7.53
N VAL A 81 -14.32 2.64 -8.27
CA VAL A 81 -14.89 2.06 -9.49
C VAL A 81 -16.04 1.12 -9.18
N TYR A 82 -15.91 0.27 -8.16
CA TYR A 82 -16.91 -0.74 -7.82
C TYR A 82 -18.01 -0.22 -6.89
N GLN A 83 -17.81 0.89 -6.18
CA GLN A 83 -18.88 1.54 -5.41
C GLN A 83 -20.05 1.99 -6.29
N ARG A 84 -19.81 2.32 -7.57
CA ARG A 84 -20.89 2.69 -8.51
C ARG A 84 -21.67 1.49 -9.07
N ARG A 85 -21.22 0.25 -8.81
CA ARG A 85 -21.85 -0.98 -9.33
C ARG A 85 -22.68 -1.74 -8.29
N GLN A 86 -22.62 -1.34 -7.02
CA GLN A 86 -23.50 -1.83 -5.96
C GLN A 86 -24.66 -0.86 -5.80
#